data_AF-A0A1Q6M1I3-F1
#
_entry.id   AF-A0A1Q6M1I3-F1
#
_cell.length_a   1.000
_cell.length_b   1.000
_cell.length_c   1.000
_cell.angle_alpha   90.00
_cell.angle_beta   90.00
_cell.angle_gamma   90.00
#
_symmetry.space_group_name_H-M   'P 1'
#
loop_
_entity.id
_entity.type
_entity.pdbx_description
1 polymer ?
#
loop_
_entity_poly.entity_id
_entity_poly.type
_entity_poly.pdbx_seq_one_letter_code
_entity_poly.pdbx_strand_id
1 'polypeptide(L)'
;MDIYTDYGNWKFENHELINALISLKSKIISRFSHTILVVDYLYDKRVKEGSLDETLEVIFETGFNYIHDHFMTIQSILKSEYRGNIKEMDKNAKTINLLLYIQDFENELMNKPDYKDEDYKKLSDLEDKVNEYIERHEEIPDAYFGILDDITVQIFDEYQGVNEIMYEVALDLDLIKDDTEDSVDAIFGKMF
;
A
#
# COMPACT_ATOMS: atom_id res chain seq x y z
N MET A 1 17.59 -9.73 13.41
CA MET A 1 16.44 -10.46 12.84
C MET A 1 16.53 -10.23 11.34
N ASP A 2 16.29 -11.25 10.51
CA ASP A 2 16.31 -11.05 9.06
C ASP A 2 14.92 -10.60 8.56
N ILE A 3 14.89 -10.00 7.38
CA ILE A 3 13.70 -9.39 6.79
C ILE A 3 12.54 -10.39 6.59
N TYR A 4 12.85 -11.67 6.41
CA TYR A 4 11.83 -12.73 6.30
C TYR A 4 11.20 -13.07 7.66
N THR A 5 12.01 -13.10 8.72
CA THR A 5 11.51 -13.25 10.09
C THR A 5 10.65 -12.04 10.48
N ASP A 6 11.08 -10.85 10.10
CA ASP A 6 10.31 -9.62 10.32
C ASP A 6 8.97 -9.66 9.58
N TYR A 7 8.94 -10.14 8.33
CA TYR A 7 7.69 -10.35 7.59
C TYR A 7 6.75 -11.36 8.26
N GLY A 8 7.29 -12.50 8.70
CA GLY A 8 6.50 -13.52 9.40
C GLY A 8 5.85 -12.97 10.69
N ASN A 9 6.60 -12.17 11.46
CA ASN A 9 6.07 -11.50 12.64
C ASN A 9 5.02 -10.45 12.26
N TRP A 10 5.32 -9.60 11.27
CA TRP A 10 4.39 -8.58 10.79
C TRP A 10 3.07 -9.20 10.33
N LYS A 11 3.10 -10.30 9.57
CA LYS A 11 1.91 -11.00 9.09
C LYS A 11 1.08 -11.56 10.25
N PHE A 12 1.74 -12.11 11.27
CA PHE A 12 1.07 -12.59 12.49
C PHE A 12 0.42 -11.45 13.28
N GLU A 13 1.13 -10.34 13.50
CA GLU A 13 0.65 -9.18 14.23
C GLU A 13 -0.52 -8.46 13.53
N ASN A 14 -0.51 -8.47 12.19
CA ASN A 14 -1.52 -7.79 11.37
C ASN A 14 -2.67 -8.68 10.92
N HIS A 15 -2.63 -9.98 11.20
CA HIS A 15 -3.63 -10.96 10.75
C HIS A 15 -5.08 -10.53 11.03
N GLU A 16 -5.37 -10.02 12.23
CA GLU A 16 -6.74 -9.63 12.59
C GLU A 16 -7.23 -8.43 11.78
N LEU A 17 -6.37 -7.42 11.58
CA LEU A 17 -6.68 -6.23 10.79
C LEU A 17 -6.88 -6.59 9.31
N ILE A 18 -5.95 -7.37 8.75
CA ILE A 18 -6.00 -7.83 7.36
C ILE A 18 -7.32 -8.59 7.10
N ASN A 19 -7.64 -9.57 7.95
CA ASN A 19 -8.85 -10.37 7.79
C ASN A 19 -10.13 -9.56 7.97
N ALA A 20 -10.14 -8.58 8.87
CA ALA A 20 -11.27 -7.67 9.03
C ALA A 20 -11.48 -6.83 7.76
N LEU A 21 -10.42 -6.25 7.19
CA LEU A 21 -10.49 -5.45 5.96
C LEU A 21 -10.91 -6.30 4.75
N ILE A 22 -10.39 -7.53 4.62
CA ILE A 22 -10.81 -8.48 3.58
C ILE A 22 -12.30 -8.82 3.72
N SER A 23 -12.75 -9.13 4.94
CA SER A 23 -14.16 -9.47 5.21
C SER A 23 -15.12 -8.32 4.89
N LEU A 24 -14.65 -7.08 4.99
CA LEU A 24 -15.40 -5.88 4.61
C LEU A 24 -15.34 -5.58 3.11
N LYS A 25 -14.50 -6.29 2.35
CA LYS A 25 -14.15 -5.94 0.97
C LYS A 25 -13.62 -4.50 0.88
N SER A 26 -12.82 -4.12 1.87
CA SER A 26 -12.33 -2.77 2.05
C SER A 26 -11.47 -2.32 0.87
N LYS A 27 -11.68 -1.08 0.42
CA LYS A 27 -10.77 -0.45 -0.56
C LYS A 27 -9.37 -0.20 0.02
N ILE A 28 -9.22 -0.18 1.35
CA ILE A 28 -7.92 -0.01 2.01
C ILE A 28 -7.04 -1.21 1.72
N ILE A 29 -7.55 -2.45 1.87
CA ILE A 29 -6.73 -3.64 1.63
C ILE A 29 -6.57 -3.94 0.13
N SER A 30 -7.54 -3.55 -0.70
CA SER A 30 -7.53 -3.88 -2.13
C SER A 30 -6.30 -3.33 -2.87
N ARG A 31 -5.78 -2.16 -2.46
CA ARG A 31 -4.59 -1.54 -3.09
C ARG A 31 -3.31 -2.35 -2.87
N PHE A 32 -3.26 -3.21 -1.85
CA PHE A 32 -2.08 -4.01 -1.52
C PHE A 32 -2.16 -5.44 -2.08
N SER A 33 -3.22 -5.77 -2.82
CA SER A 33 -3.51 -7.15 -3.23
C SER A 33 -2.35 -7.80 -3.99
N HIS A 34 -1.82 -7.15 -5.02
CA HIS A 34 -0.69 -7.67 -5.78
C HIS A 34 0.59 -7.72 -4.95
N THR A 35 0.89 -6.66 -4.18
CA THR A 35 2.08 -6.63 -3.33
C THR A 35 2.05 -7.74 -2.28
N ILE A 36 0.92 -7.93 -1.58
CA ILE A 36 0.79 -9.00 -0.58
C ILE A 36 0.91 -10.36 -1.28
N LEU A 37 0.29 -10.55 -2.44
CA LEU A 37 0.38 -11.78 -3.23
C LEU A 37 1.82 -12.16 -3.57
N VAL A 38 2.58 -11.23 -4.12
CA VAL A 38 3.98 -11.43 -4.50
C VAL A 38 4.84 -11.68 -3.26
N VAL A 39 4.72 -10.85 -2.23
CA VAL A 39 5.53 -10.97 -1.01
C VAL A 39 5.29 -12.31 -0.31
N ASP A 40 4.03 -12.75 -0.18
CA ASP A 40 3.72 -14.06 0.42
C ASP A 40 4.24 -15.22 -0.44
N TYR A 41 4.13 -15.14 -1.76
CA TYR A 41 4.68 -16.15 -2.65
C TYR A 41 6.21 -16.27 -2.49
N LEU A 42 6.91 -15.14 -2.47
CA LEU A 42 8.36 -15.09 -2.31
C LEU A 42 8.80 -15.56 -0.93
N TYR A 43 8.04 -15.22 0.13
CA TYR A 43 8.26 -15.75 1.47
C TYR A 43 8.16 -17.28 1.50
N ASP A 44 7.08 -17.83 0.95
CA ASP A 44 6.86 -19.28 0.88
C ASP A 44 7.95 -19.99 0.07
N LYS A 45 8.36 -19.39 -1.05
CA LYS A 45 9.46 -19.89 -1.88
C LYS A 45 10.76 -19.90 -1.08
N ARG A 46 11.07 -18.81 -0.37
CA ARG A 46 12.26 -18.70 0.48
C ARG A 46 12.29 -19.75 1.60
N VAL A 47 11.15 -20.03 2.22
CA VAL A 47 11.01 -21.06 3.27
C VAL A 47 11.25 -22.46 2.71
N LYS A 48 10.74 -22.75 1.51
CA LYS A 48 10.87 -24.06 0.86
C LYS A 48 12.28 -24.30 0.29
N GLU A 49 12.86 -23.30 -0.36
CA GLU A 49 14.10 -23.44 -1.14
C GLU A 49 15.35 -23.03 -0.36
N GLY A 50 15.20 -22.25 0.72
CA GLY A 50 16.31 -21.84 1.57
C GLY A 50 17.08 -20.60 1.10
N SER A 51 16.77 -20.06 -0.09
CA SER A 51 17.25 -18.77 -0.61
C SER A 51 16.34 -18.27 -1.73
N LEU A 52 16.41 -16.97 -2.04
CA LEU A 52 15.92 -16.40 -3.30
C LEU A 52 17.14 -15.93 -4.10
N ASP A 53 16.99 -15.71 -5.41
CA ASP A 53 18.00 -14.96 -6.16
C ASP A 53 17.91 -13.46 -5.84
N GLU A 54 19.00 -12.74 -6.10
CA GLU A 54 19.15 -11.32 -5.74
C GLU A 54 18.00 -10.45 -6.27
N THR A 55 17.47 -10.73 -7.46
CA THR A 55 16.35 -9.97 -8.02
C THR A 55 15.06 -10.21 -7.23
N LEU A 56 14.76 -11.48 -6.92
CA LEU A 56 13.61 -11.83 -6.10
C LEU A 56 13.75 -11.36 -4.64
N GLU A 57 14.97 -11.31 -4.11
CA GLU A 57 15.24 -10.71 -2.79
C GLU A 57 14.88 -9.22 -2.80
N VAL A 58 15.37 -8.44 -3.78
CA VAL A 58 15.04 -7.01 -3.88
C VAL A 58 13.53 -6.79 -4.03
N ILE A 59 12.85 -7.57 -4.86
CA ILE A 59 11.38 -7.49 -5.00
C ILE A 59 10.69 -7.75 -3.66
N PHE A 60 11.09 -8.80 -2.93
CA PHE A 60 10.53 -9.11 -1.62
C PHE A 60 10.73 -7.94 -0.64
N GLU A 61 11.93 -7.40 -0.55
CA GLU A 61 12.26 -6.29 0.35
C GLU A 61 11.45 -5.02 0.00
N THR A 62 11.40 -4.65 -1.28
CA THR A 62 10.61 -3.49 -1.74
C THR A 62 9.13 -3.66 -1.41
N GLY A 63 8.55 -4.83 -1.70
CA GLY A 63 7.14 -5.09 -1.43
C GLY A 63 6.81 -5.13 0.05
N PHE A 64 7.67 -5.76 0.86
CA PHE A 64 7.45 -5.83 2.29
C PHE A 64 7.57 -4.46 2.95
N ASN A 65 8.62 -3.69 2.65
CA ASN A 65 8.78 -2.34 3.19
C ASN A 65 7.58 -1.44 2.83
N TYR A 66 7.11 -1.52 1.58
CA TYR A 66 5.91 -0.82 1.12
C TYR A 66 4.68 -1.15 1.98
N ILE A 67 4.37 -2.43 2.14
CA ILE A 67 3.23 -2.88 2.94
C ILE A 67 3.40 -2.46 4.41
N HIS A 68 4.59 -2.69 4.97
CA HIS A 68 4.89 -2.41 6.36
C HIS A 68 4.62 -0.95 6.72
N ASP A 69 5.18 -0.02 5.95
CA ASP A 69 5.07 1.42 6.22
C ASP A 69 3.63 1.91 6.08
N HIS A 70 2.91 1.43 5.07
CA HIS A 70 1.49 1.76 4.90
C HIS A 70 0.62 1.21 6.03
N PHE A 71 0.89 -0.01 6.49
CA PHE A 71 0.15 -0.59 7.60
C PHE A 71 0.42 0.13 8.91
N MET A 72 1.63 0.67 9.12
CA MET A 72 1.91 1.55 10.25
C MET A 72 1.01 2.80 10.22
N THR A 73 0.85 3.45 9.06
CA THR A 73 -0.09 4.57 8.90
C THR A 73 -1.54 4.14 9.17
N ILE A 74 -2.00 3.04 8.58
CA ILE A 74 -3.37 2.52 8.75
C ILE A 74 -3.65 2.19 10.22
N GLN A 75 -2.73 1.51 10.91
CA GLN A 75 -2.85 1.19 12.32
C GLN A 75 -2.88 2.44 13.19
N SER A 76 -2.07 3.45 12.86
CA SER A 76 -2.05 4.74 13.56
C SER A 76 -3.43 5.42 13.48
N ILE A 77 -3.98 5.55 12.27
CA ILE A 77 -5.31 6.15 12.02
C ILE A 77 -6.41 5.35 12.73
N LEU A 78 -6.37 4.01 12.61
CA LEU A 78 -7.33 3.14 13.28
C LEU A 78 -7.35 3.37 14.79
N LYS A 79 -6.17 3.56 15.38
CA LYS A 79 -6.01 3.74 16.83
C LYS A 79 -6.38 5.15 17.29
N SER A 80 -5.91 6.19 16.61
CA SER A 80 -6.08 7.58 17.05
C SER A 80 -7.47 8.12 16.76
N GLU A 81 -7.97 7.92 15.54
CA GLU A 81 -9.23 8.53 15.07
C GLU A 81 -10.42 7.60 15.32
N TYR A 82 -10.27 6.32 14.94
CA TYR A 82 -11.38 5.37 14.97
C TYR A 82 -11.43 4.50 16.23
N ARG A 83 -10.48 4.64 17.16
CA ARG A 83 -10.40 3.91 18.45
C ARG A 83 -10.54 2.39 18.29
N GLY A 84 -9.96 1.83 17.23
CA GLY A 84 -10.03 0.40 16.90
C GLY A 84 -11.28 -0.03 16.12
N ASN A 85 -12.19 0.88 15.77
CA ASN A 85 -13.40 0.55 15.02
C ASN A 85 -13.15 0.48 13.51
N ILE A 86 -12.74 -0.70 13.04
CA ILE A 86 -12.42 -0.96 11.62
C ILE A 86 -13.60 -0.66 10.69
N LYS A 87 -14.85 -0.92 11.13
CA LYS A 87 -16.04 -0.68 10.29
C LYS A 87 -16.31 0.80 10.05
N GLU A 88 -16.05 1.65 11.03
CA GLU A 88 -16.17 3.10 10.84
C GLU A 88 -15.01 3.63 10.00
N MET A 89 -13.79 3.14 10.22
CA MET A 89 -12.62 3.50 9.40
C MET A 89 -12.83 3.16 7.91
N ASP A 90 -13.42 2.00 7.63
CA ASP A 90 -13.67 1.55 6.26
C ASP A 90 -14.65 2.43 5.49
N LYS A 91 -15.56 3.14 6.17
CA LYS A 91 -16.42 4.14 5.52
C LYS A 91 -15.62 5.29 4.90
N ASN A 92 -14.42 5.53 5.41
CA ASN A 92 -13.50 6.57 4.96
C ASN A 92 -12.33 5.98 4.15
N ALA A 93 -12.44 4.74 3.67
CA ALA A 93 -11.39 4.04 2.93
C ALA A 93 -10.83 4.84 1.74
N LYS A 94 -11.68 5.59 1.04
CA LYS A 94 -11.26 6.46 -0.07
C LYS A 94 -10.33 7.58 0.40
N THR A 95 -10.67 8.26 1.48
CA THR A 95 -9.84 9.32 2.09
C THR A 95 -8.50 8.75 2.55
N ILE A 96 -8.53 7.59 3.22
CA ILE A 96 -7.31 6.91 3.70
C ILE A 96 -6.42 6.51 2.52
N ASN A 97 -7.00 5.96 1.44
CA ASN A 97 -6.21 5.62 0.26
C ASN A 97 -5.56 6.84 -0.39
N LEU A 98 -6.25 7.99 -0.43
CA LEU A 98 -5.66 9.22 -0.94
C LEU A 98 -4.43 9.64 -0.11
N LEU A 99 -4.54 9.60 1.21
CA LEU A 99 -3.41 9.88 2.11
C LEU A 99 -2.21 8.98 1.79
N LEU A 100 -2.47 7.68 1.67
CA LEU A 100 -1.43 6.69 1.36
C LEU A 100 -0.82 6.91 -0.04
N TYR A 101 -1.59 7.37 -1.03
CA TYR A 101 -1.02 7.76 -2.33
C TYR A 101 -0.14 9.01 -2.22
N ILE A 102 -0.53 10.01 -1.43
CA ILE A 102 0.29 11.21 -1.21
C ILE A 102 1.63 10.80 -0.59
N GLN A 103 1.61 9.93 0.42
CA GLN A 103 2.81 9.41 1.07
C GLN A 103 3.72 8.64 0.09
N ASP A 104 3.16 7.90 -0.86
CA ASP A 104 3.93 7.26 -1.94
C ASP A 104 4.71 8.28 -2.76
N PHE A 105 4.06 9.38 -3.15
CA PHE A 105 4.70 10.44 -3.93
C PHE A 105 5.69 11.27 -3.11
N GLU A 106 5.42 11.51 -1.83
CA GLU A 106 6.37 12.20 -0.94
C GLU A 106 7.65 11.39 -0.76
N ASN A 107 7.52 10.08 -0.52
CA ASN A 107 8.65 9.17 -0.41
C ASN A 107 9.48 9.14 -1.71
N GLU A 108 8.81 9.05 -2.87
CA GLU A 108 9.50 9.09 -4.16
C GLU A 108 10.21 10.43 -4.38
N LEU A 109 9.53 11.55 -4.11
CA LEU A 109 10.09 12.89 -4.27
C LEU A 109 11.34 13.08 -3.40
N MET A 110 11.33 12.62 -2.15
CA MET A 110 12.48 12.71 -1.25
C MET A 110 13.72 11.95 -1.75
N ASN A 111 13.53 10.95 -2.61
CA ASN A 111 14.62 10.17 -3.20
C ASN A 111 15.15 10.76 -4.52
N LYS A 112 14.51 11.80 -5.07
CA LYS A 112 14.94 12.45 -6.32
C LYS A 112 16.21 13.28 -6.12
N PRO A 113 17.21 13.18 -7.02
CA PRO A 113 18.41 14.02 -6.97
C PRO A 113 18.12 15.52 -7.11
N ASP A 114 17.02 15.88 -7.78
CA ASP A 114 16.59 17.24 -8.07
C ASP A 114 15.41 17.70 -7.19
N TYR A 115 15.26 17.09 -6.01
CA TYR A 115 14.27 17.45 -4.99
C TYR A 115 14.15 18.98 -4.80
N LYS A 116 12.91 19.45 -4.70
CA LYS A 116 12.56 20.85 -4.42
C LYS A 116 11.59 20.93 -3.25
N ASP A 117 11.93 21.76 -2.26
CA ASP A 117 11.06 22.03 -1.11
C ASP A 117 9.67 22.55 -1.53
N GLU A 118 9.58 23.30 -2.63
CA GLU A 118 8.31 23.81 -3.15
C GLU A 118 7.38 22.69 -3.65
N ASP A 119 7.94 21.62 -4.22
CA ASP A 119 7.17 20.49 -4.72
C ASP A 119 6.71 19.58 -3.56
N TYR A 120 7.59 19.36 -2.57
CA TYR A 120 7.23 18.66 -1.34
C TYR A 120 6.13 19.41 -0.59
N LYS A 121 6.23 20.74 -0.53
CA LYS A 121 5.22 21.57 0.11
C LYS A 121 3.83 21.39 -0.51
N LYS A 122 3.72 21.20 -1.83
CA LYS A 122 2.41 20.96 -2.48
C LYS A 122 1.78 19.64 -2.02
N LEU A 123 2.59 18.59 -1.89
CA LEU A 123 2.13 17.27 -1.41
C LEU A 123 1.76 17.36 0.08
N SER A 124 2.61 17.96 0.90
CA SER A 124 2.38 18.12 2.33
C SER A 124 1.16 18.99 2.65
N ASP A 125 0.96 20.10 1.92
CA ASP A 125 -0.24 20.94 2.08
C ASP A 125 -1.52 20.17 1.67
N LEU A 126 -1.43 19.22 0.73
CA LEU A 126 -2.53 18.33 0.35
C LEU A 126 -2.73 17.23 1.41
N GLU A 127 -1.66 16.65 1.96
CA GLU A 127 -1.68 15.68 3.05
C GLU A 127 -2.43 16.24 4.27
N ASP A 128 -2.09 17.46 4.69
CA ASP A 128 -2.76 18.18 5.77
C ASP A 128 -4.27 18.29 5.52
N LYS A 129 -4.67 18.59 4.28
CA LYS A 129 -6.09 18.65 3.92
C LYS A 129 -6.76 17.30 3.99
N VAL A 130 -6.11 16.22 3.58
CA VAL A 130 -6.67 14.86 3.70
C VAL A 130 -6.81 14.48 5.18
N ASN A 131 -5.81 14.77 6.00
CA ASN A 131 -5.84 14.53 7.44
C ASN A 131 -7.02 15.26 8.12
N GLU A 132 -7.30 16.51 7.75
CA GLU A 132 -8.49 17.23 8.24
C GLU A 132 -9.82 16.49 7.95
N TYR A 133 -9.94 15.77 6.81
CA TYR A 133 -11.13 14.95 6.54
C TYR A 133 -11.14 13.65 7.36
N ILE A 134 -9.97 13.05 7.58
CA ILE A 134 -9.84 11.85 8.42
C ILE A 134 -10.25 12.18 9.86
N GLU A 135 -9.78 13.29 10.44
CA GLU A 135 -10.14 13.73 11.80
C GLU A 135 -11.65 14.00 11.96
N ARG A 136 -12.30 14.49 10.90
CA ARG A 136 -13.77 14.69 10.89
C ARG A 136 -14.55 13.43 10.60
N HIS A 137 -13.88 12.31 10.29
CA HIS A 137 -14.48 11.07 9.78
C HIS A 137 -15.36 11.32 8.53
N GLU A 138 -14.91 12.19 7.63
CA GLU A 138 -15.60 12.53 6.38
C GLU A 138 -14.91 11.92 5.15
N GLU A 139 -15.70 11.55 4.14
CA GLU A 139 -15.15 11.20 2.84
C GLU A 139 -14.68 12.46 2.12
N ILE A 140 -13.46 12.44 1.62
CA ILE A 140 -12.94 13.53 0.80
C ILE A 140 -13.62 13.55 -0.58
N PRO A 141 -13.90 14.73 -1.16
CA PRO A 141 -14.42 14.83 -2.52
C PRO A 141 -13.46 14.24 -3.56
N ASP A 142 -14.01 13.61 -4.61
CA ASP A 142 -13.21 12.96 -5.66
C ASP A 142 -12.27 13.93 -6.40
N ALA A 143 -12.59 15.23 -6.40
CA ALA A 143 -11.75 16.26 -7.01
C ALA A 143 -10.32 16.30 -6.43
N TYR A 144 -10.11 15.83 -5.19
CA TYR A 144 -8.78 15.81 -4.57
C TYR A 144 -7.84 14.77 -5.18
N PHE A 145 -8.36 13.72 -5.82
CA PHE A 145 -7.54 12.80 -6.62
C PHE A 145 -7.01 13.51 -7.86
N GLY A 146 -7.84 14.29 -8.55
CA GLY A 146 -7.40 15.12 -9.68
C GLY A 146 -6.38 16.19 -9.26
N ILE A 147 -6.48 16.75 -8.05
CA ILE A 147 -5.46 17.66 -7.51
C ILE A 147 -4.13 16.93 -7.32
N LEU A 148 -4.16 15.70 -6.80
CA LEU A 148 -2.95 14.88 -6.68
C LEU A 148 -2.33 14.62 -8.05
N ASP A 149 -3.14 14.23 -9.04
CA ASP A 149 -2.69 14.00 -10.43
C ASP A 149 -2.05 15.27 -11.04
N ASP A 150 -2.69 16.44 -10.84
CA ASP A 150 -2.17 17.72 -11.32
C ASP A 150 -0.82 18.09 -10.68
N ILE A 151 -0.63 17.76 -9.39
CA ILE A 151 0.63 17.96 -8.67
C ILE A 151 1.69 17.00 -9.20
N THR A 152 1.37 15.72 -9.33
CA THR A 152 2.35 14.67 -9.66
C THR A 152 2.86 14.78 -11.10
N VAL A 153 2.00 15.11 -12.06
CA VAL A 153 2.41 15.34 -13.47
C VAL A 153 3.38 16.52 -13.61
N GLN A 154 3.38 17.47 -12.67
CA GLN A 154 4.35 18.57 -12.66
C GLN A 154 5.71 18.19 -12.06
N ILE A 155 5.73 17.15 -11.22
CA ILE A 155 6.91 16.73 -10.43
C ILE A 155 7.61 15.54 -11.07
N PHE A 156 6.85 14.60 -11.65
CA PHE A 156 7.33 13.33 -12.17
C PHE A 156 7.07 13.24 -13.68
N ASP A 157 8.14 13.06 -14.46
CA ASP A 157 8.04 12.84 -15.92
C ASP A 157 7.49 11.43 -16.23
N GLU A 158 7.98 10.43 -15.51
CA GLU A 158 7.50 9.04 -15.52
C GLU A 158 7.51 8.54 -14.07
N TYR A 159 6.40 7.99 -13.61
CA TYR A 159 6.27 7.38 -12.27
C TYR A 159 5.64 6.01 -12.43
N GLN A 160 6.33 4.99 -11.93
CA GLN A 160 5.80 3.64 -11.80
C GLN A 160 5.76 3.31 -10.31
N GLY A 161 4.56 3.21 -9.75
CA GLY A 161 4.38 2.95 -8.33
C GLY A 161 4.69 1.51 -7.96
N VAL A 162 5.02 1.25 -6.68
CA VAL A 162 5.31 -0.12 -6.20
C VAL A 162 4.18 -1.10 -6.53
N ASN A 163 2.92 -0.67 -6.42
CA ASN A 163 1.78 -1.54 -6.74
C ASN A 163 1.74 -1.95 -8.23
N GLU A 164 2.16 -1.08 -9.15
CA GLU A 164 2.24 -1.38 -10.59
C GLU A 164 3.39 -2.36 -10.88
N ILE A 165 4.56 -2.12 -10.28
CA ILE A 165 5.70 -3.05 -10.35
C ILE A 165 5.28 -4.44 -9.82
N MET A 166 4.57 -4.49 -8.70
CA MET A 166 4.12 -5.75 -8.10
C MET A 166 3.07 -6.47 -8.93
N TYR A 167 2.23 -5.73 -9.66
CA TYR A 167 1.30 -6.31 -10.63
C TYR A 167 2.06 -6.97 -11.78
N GLU A 168 3.05 -6.29 -12.36
CA GLU A 168 3.89 -6.86 -13.42
C GLU A 168 4.65 -8.10 -12.95
N VAL A 169 5.24 -8.05 -11.76
CA VAL A 169 5.91 -9.22 -11.15
C VAL A 169 4.92 -10.37 -10.93
N ALA A 170 3.69 -10.09 -10.50
CA ALA A 170 2.69 -11.12 -10.30
C ALA A 170 2.30 -11.80 -11.62
N LEU A 171 2.27 -11.06 -12.74
CA LEU A 171 2.07 -11.61 -14.08
C LEU A 171 3.28 -12.49 -14.49
N ASP A 172 4.50 -11.98 -14.33
CA ASP A 172 5.73 -12.68 -14.71
C ASP A 172 5.93 -13.99 -13.94
N LEU A 173 5.45 -14.04 -12.69
CA LEU A 173 5.47 -15.23 -11.83
C LEU A 173 4.25 -16.16 -12.04
N ASP A 174 3.39 -15.88 -13.03
CA ASP A 174 2.14 -16.61 -13.31
C ASP A 174 1.19 -16.71 -12.10
N LEU A 175 1.22 -15.73 -11.18
CA LEU A 175 0.37 -15.69 -9.99
C LEU A 175 -1.05 -15.19 -10.30
N ILE A 176 -1.13 -14.30 -11.30
CA ILE A 176 -2.35 -13.71 -11.86
C ILE A 176 -2.34 -13.85 -13.38
N LYS A 177 -3.49 -13.64 -14.03
CA LYS A 177 -3.59 -13.67 -15.50
C LYS A 177 -3.96 -12.30 -16.04
N ASP A 178 -3.45 -11.99 -17.23
CA ASP A 178 -3.69 -10.73 -17.96
C ASP A 178 -5.19 -10.52 -18.33
N ASP A 179 -5.99 -11.60 -18.31
CA ASP A 179 -7.43 -11.54 -18.53
C ASP A 179 -8.21 -11.91 -17.26
N THR A 180 -9.14 -11.00 -16.91
CA THR A 180 -10.17 -11.04 -15.85
C THR A 180 -9.77 -10.50 -14.49
N GLU A 181 -10.64 -9.67 -13.92
CA GLU A 181 -10.61 -9.15 -12.56
C GLU A 181 -10.19 -10.24 -11.56
N ASP A 182 -8.90 -10.28 -11.22
CA ASP A 182 -8.41 -11.00 -10.04
C ASP A 182 -8.90 -10.21 -8.83
N SER A 183 -10.20 -10.41 -8.53
CA SER A 183 -10.86 -9.75 -7.42
C SER A 183 -10.06 -10.00 -6.15
N VAL A 184 -10.07 -9.01 -5.26
CA VAL A 184 -9.48 -9.07 -3.92
C VAL A 184 -9.81 -10.40 -3.24
N ASP A 185 -11.05 -10.89 -3.36
CA ASP A 185 -11.48 -12.18 -2.81
C ASP A 185 -10.75 -13.39 -3.44
N ALA A 186 -10.43 -13.35 -4.73
CA ALA A 186 -9.69 -14.40 -5.43
C ALA A 186 -8.19 -14.39 -5.09
N ILE A 187 -7.62 -13.21 -4.89
CA ILE A 187 -6.23 -13.05 -4.44
C ILE A 187 -6.12 -13.53 -2.99
N PHE A 188 -6.88 -12.94 -2.07
CA PHE A 188 -6.80 -13.25 -0.64
C PHE A 188 -7.39 -14.61 -0.24
N GLY A 189 -8.33 -15.16 -1.01
CA GLY A 189 -8.86 -16.50 -0.79
C GLY A 189 -7.83 -17.62 -1.00
N LYS A 190 -6.69 -17.32 -1.62
CA LYS A 190 -5.55 -18.24 -1.75
C LYS A 190 -4.52 -18.10 -0.61
N MET A 191 -4.62 -17.06 0.22
CA MET A 191 -3.55 -16.63 1.14
C MET A 191 -3.70 -17.14 2.58
N PHE A 192 -4.72 -17.97 2.85
CA PHE A 192 -5.00 -18.56 4.15
C PHE A 192 -5.52 -20.01 4.04
#